data_AF-A0A2V6QJ28-F1
#
_entry.id   AF-A0A2V6QJ28-F1
#
_cell.length_a   1.000
_cell.length_b   1.000
_cell.length_c   1.000
_cell.angle_alpha   90.00
_cell.angle_beta   90.00
_cell.angle_gamma   90.00
#
_symmetry.space_group_name_H-M   'P 1'
#
loop_
_entity.id
_entity.type
_entity.pdbx_description
1 polymer ?
#
loop_
_entity_poly.entity_id
_entity_poly.type
_entity_poly.pdbx_seq_one_letter_code
_entity_poly.pdbx_strand_id
1 'polypeptide(L)' 'MTESPLEAARKLAPQIRASADEIDRLRELPRALFEAIADAGLFHLAVPRAIGGGEIDLPTYV' A
#
# COMPACT_ATOMS: atom_id res chain seq x y z
N MET A 1 -1.67 18.90 -3.85
CA MET A 1 -0.91 17.94 -4.68
C MET A 1 -1.03 16.60 -3.99
N THR A 2 -1.64 15.62 -4.63
CA THR A 2 -1.78 14.26 -4.08
C THR A 2 -0.38 13.64 -3.98
N GLU A 3 -0.08 12.99 -2.87
CA GLU A 3 1.18 12.25 -2.69
C GLU A 3 1.32 11.16 -3.76
N SER A 4 2.54 10.91 -4.25
CA SER A 4 2.75 9.83 -5.23
C SER A 4 2.65 8.46 -4.54
N PRO A 5 2.22 7.40 -5.26
CA PRO A 5 2.19 6.04 -4.71
C PRO A 5 3.52 5.60 -4.09
N LEU A 6 4.64 6.00 -4.71
CA LEU A 6 5.97 5.66 -4.23
C LEU A 6 6.31 6.35 -2.90
N GLU A 7 5.93 7.62 -2.74
CA GLU A 7 6.14 8.34 -1.47
C GLU A 7 5.27 7.74 -0.35
N ALA A 8 4.00 7.41 -0.64
CA ALA A 8 3.13 6.72 0.31
C ALA A 8 3.71 5.35 0.73
N ALA A 9 4.22 4.56 -0.22
CA ALA A 9 4.87 3.28 0.07
C ALA A 9 6.13 3.46 0.94
N ARG A 10 6.95 4.49 0.66
CA ARG A 10 8.14 4.81 1.47
C ARG A 10 7.79 5.15 2.91
N LYS A 11 6.68 5.86 3.14
CA LYS A 11 6.20 6.19 4.50
C LYS A 11 5.70 4.97 5.28
N LEU A 12 5.10 3.99 4.61
CA LEU A 12 4.59 2.77 5.24
C LEU A 12 5.66 1.71 5.49
N ALA A 13 6.75 1.72 4.72
CA ALA A 13 7.81 0.71 4.81
C ALA A 13 8.39 0.51 6.23
N PRO A 14 8.65 1.54 7.06
CA PRO A 14 9.10 1.35 8.44
C PRO A 14 8.08 0.61 9.33
N GLN A 15 6.78 0.89 9.15
CA GLN A 15 5.71 0.22 9.92
C GLN A 15 5.59 -1.25 9.52
N ILE A 16 5.64 -1.54 8.21
CA ILE A 16 5.67 -2.92 7.70
C ILE A 16 6.84 -3.69 8.29
N ARG A 17 8.04 -3.09 8.32
CA ARG A 17 9.23 -3.72 8.91
C ARG A 17 9.08 -3.98 10.40
N ALA A 18 8.48 -3.05 11.14
CA ALA A 18 8.25 -3.20 12.58
C ALA A 18 7.24 -4.32 12.89
N SER A 19 6.28 -4.57 12.00
CA SER A 19 5.27 -5.63 12.14
C SER A 19 5.71 -7.00 11.60
N ALA A 20 6.92 -7.15 11.05
CA ALA A 20 7.35 -8.36 10.36
C ALA A 20 7.21 -9.64 11.21
N ASP A 21 7.69 -9.63 12.45
CA ASP A 21 7.62 -10.79 13.36
C ASP A 21 6.18 -11.16 13.75
N GLU A 22 5.30 -10.16 13.84
CA GLU A 22 3.87 -10.38 14.11
C GLU A 22 3.17 -10.99 12.90
N ILE A 23 3.46 -10.45 11.70
CA ILE A 23 2.92 -10.95 10.43
C ILE A 23 3.32 -12.42 10.22
N ASP A 24 4.59 -12.76 10.45
CA ASP A 24 5.10 -14.12 10.31
C ASP A 24 4.41 -15.09 11.27
N ARG A 25 4.30 -14.70 12.56
CA ARG A 25 3.66 -15.52 13.59
C ARG A 25 2.17 -15.74 13.34
N LEU A 26 1.44 -14.68 12.94
CA LEU A 26 -0.02 -14.74 12.76
C LEU A 26 -0.42 -15.23 11.37
N ARG A 27 0.49 -15.16 10.39
CA ARG A 27 0.22 -15.36 8.95
C ARG A 27 -0.88 -14.42 8.43
N GLU A 28 -0.96 -13.23 9.01
CA GLU A 28 -1.96 -12.21 8.71
C GLU A 28 -1.38 -10.82 8.94
N LEU A 29 -1.80 -9.83 8.15
CA LEU A 29 -1.44 -8.44 8.40
C LEU A 29 -2.20 -7.91 9.64
N PRO A 30 -1.52 -7.23 10.58
CA PRO A 30 -2.22 -6.49 11.64
C PRO A 30 -3.25 -5.53 11.03
N ARG A 31 -4.45 -5.49 11.60
CA ARG A 31 -5.58 -4.70 11.08
C ARG A 31 -5.20 -3.24 10.77
N ALA A 32 -4.53 -2.59 11.70
CA ALA A 32 -4.11 -1.20 11.56
C ALA A 32 -3.12 -0.99 10.39
N LEU A 33 -2.22 -1.96 10.14
CA LEU A 33 -1.30 -1.90 9.01
C LEU A 33 -2.04 -2.09 7.67
N PHE A 34 -2.99 -3.02 7.63
CA PHE A 34 -3.84 -3.23 6.45
C PHE A 34 -4.63 -1.95 6.11
N GLU A 35 -5.27 -1.34 7.10
CA GLU A 35 -6.03 -0.09 6.95
C GLU A 35 -5.12 1.04 6.45
N ALA A 36 -3.91 1.19 7.01
CA ALA A 36 -2.97 2.21 6.55
C ALA A 36 -2.55 2.04 5.08
N ILE A 37 -2.36 0.79 4.61
CA ILE A 37 -2.06 0.50 3.20
C ILE A 37 -3.28 0.77 2.31
N ALA A 38 -4.48 0.44 2.79
CA ALA A 38 -5.74 0.68 2.07
C ALA A 38 -6.05 2.17 1.92
N ASP A 39 -5.89 2.96 2.99
CA ASP A 39 -6.09 4.40 3.01
C ASP A 39 -5.08 5.13 2.11
N ALA A 40 -3.87 4.58 1.97
CA ALA A 40 -2.87 5.06 1.02
C ALA A 40 -3.22 4.71 -0.45
N GLY A 41 -4.28 3.94 -0.70
CA GLY A 41 -4.75 3.57 -2.04
C GLY A 41 -3.87 2.54 -2.75
N LEU A 42 -2.93 1.90 -2.04
CA LEU A 42 -1.91 1.04 -2.65
C LEU A 42 -2.48 -0.28 -3.21
N PHE A 43 -3.67 -0.70 -2.78
CA PHE A 43 -4.36 -1.87 -3.36
C PHE A 43 -5.04 -1.58 -4.71
N HIS A 44 -5.17 -0.31 -5.12
CA HIS A 44 -5.91 0.09 -6.32
C HIS A 44 -5.03 0.74 -7.39
N LEU A 45 -3.70 0.58 -7.32
CA LEU A 45 -2.76 1.25 -8.23
C LEU A 45 -2.98 0.90 -9.71
N ALA A 46 -3.22 -0.38 -10.01
CA ALA A 46 -3.45 -0.87 -11.39
C ALA A 46 -4.93 -0.94 -11.78
N VAL A 47 -5.84 -0.45 -10.92
CA VAL A 47 -7.28 -0.47 -11.17
C VAL A 47 -7.67 0.72 -12.05
N PRO A 48 -8.61 0.58 -13.01
CA PRO A 48 -9.02 1.68 -13.88
C PRO A 48 -9.59 2.89 -13.12
N ARG A 49 -9.28 4.12 -13.58
CA ARG A 49 -9.81 5.37 -13.01
C ARG A 49 -11.32 5.45 -13.12
N ALA A 50 -11.89 4.83 -14.16
CA ALA A 50 -13.34 4.78 -14.37
C ALA A 50 -14.12 4.12 -13.21
N ILE A 51 -13.45 3.31 -12.40
CA ILE A 51 -14.01 2.69 -11.18
C ILE A 51 -13.27 3.13 -9.90
N GLY A 52 -12.55 4.25 -9.94
CA GLY A 52 -11.91 4.85 -8.77
C GLY A 52 -10.48 4.36 -8.45
N GLY A 53 -9.82 3.66 -9.37
CA GLY A 53 -8.42 3.25 -9.21
C GLY A 53 -7.40 4.30 -9.66
N GLY A 54 -6.11 3.99 -9.48
CA GLY A 54 -4.99 4.87 -9.87
C GLY A 54 -4.65 4.83 -11.36
N GLU A 55 -4.87 3.67 -12.00
CA GLU A 55 -4.51 3.35 -13.39
C GLU A 55 -3.08 3.83 -13.73
N ILE A 56 -2.12 3.43 -12.91
CA ILE A 56 -0.70 3.76 -13.13
C ILE A 56 -0.13 2.90 -14.27
N ASP A 57 0.88 3.42 -14.95
CA ASP A 57 1.60 2.64 -15.95
C ASP A 57 2.44 1.52 -15.31
N LEU A 58 2.79 0.52 -16.12
CA LEU A 58 3.58 -0.61 -15.67
C LEU A 58 4.97 -0.19 -15.13
N PRO A 59 5.72 0.74 -15.76
CA PRO A 59 7.00 1.20 -15.21
C PRO A 59 6.91 1.80 -13.80
N THR A 60 5.81 2.45 -13.44
CA THR A 60 5.59 2.98 -12.09
C THR A 60 5.18 1.88 -11.09
N TYR A 61 4.58 0.79 -11.57
CA TYR A 61 4.09 -0.30 -10.75
C TYR A 61 5.17 -1.30 -10.30
N VAL A 62 6.22 -1.50 -11.11
CA VAL A 62 7.28 -2.51 -10.89
C VAL A 62 8.49 -2.03 -10.11
#